data_AF-A0A540LSN2-F1
#
_entry.id   AF-A0A540LSN2-F1
#
_cell.length_a   1.000
_cell.length_b   1.000
_cell.length_c   1.000
_cell.angle_alpha   90.00
_cell.angle_beta   90.00
_cell.angle_gamma   90.00
#
_symmetry.space_group_name_H-M   'P 1'
#
loop_
_entity.id
_entity.type
_entity.pdbx_description
1 polymer ?
#
loop_
_entity_poly.entity_id
_entity_poly.type
_entity_poly.pdbx_seq_one_letter_code
_entity_poly.pdbx_strand_id
1 'polypeptide(L)'
;MPQNSGRVKAVNLGGWLVTEGWIKPSLFDGIPNKDFLDGTGLQFKSVTTGKYLAAELGGGSIIVANRTSASGWETFKLWRINETTFNFRVFNKDFVGLDVNGNGTQVVAVSKTPGSSETFEIIRKPDDLRRVRIKAPNGFFLQARSEVLVTADYARSTEWGNNDPSVFVITLSGKLEGEFQVTNGYGPKKAPQVMWEHWNTFIVEDDFHFISTNGLNAVRIPVGWWIASDPTPPHPYVGGSLQALDKAFLWAQKYGLKVIIDLHAAPGSQNGFEHSASRDGSQEWGQTDENIQQTVHVIDFLTSRYAKSPNLYAVELINEPFSPGASLQNVTKFYKAGYAAVRKHSSTAYVVLSNRLGPMEPRELFPLAKDFKRSVIDVHYYNLFVSTFDNMTVQQNIDFIYTNRSQQLNYVTTSNGPLTFVGTRSTPRFVSDT
;
A
#
# COMPACT_ATOMS: atom_id res chain seq x y z
N MET A 1 40.10 -7.33 -14.07
CA MET A 1 38.64 -7.11 -14.10
C MET A 1 37.97 -8.45 -13.90
N PRO A 2 37.13 -8.67 -12.87
CA PRO A 2 36.44 -9.95 -12.75
C PRO A 2 35.45 -10.08 -13.90
N GLN A 3 35.47 -11.24 -14.54
CA GLN A 3 34.67 -11.58 -15.71
C GLN A 3 33.17 -11.43 -15.44
N ASN A 4 32.50 -10.88 -16.45
CA ASN A 4 31.08 -10.62 -16.53
C ASN A 4 30.30 -11.96 -16.58
N SER A 5 30.05 -12.59 -15.43
CA SER A 5 29.02 -13.63 -15.37
C SER A 5 27.69 -12.92 -15.61
N GLY A 6 26.96 -13.26 -16.68
CA GLY A 6 25.68 -12.61 -17.05
C GLY A 6 24.52 -12.75 -16.04
N ARG A 7 24.82 -13.09 -14.78
CA ARG A 7 23.88 -13.27 -13.69
C ARG A 7 23.82 -12.02 -12.82
N VAL A 8 22.63 -11.45 -12.72
CA VAL A 8 22.34 -10.33 -11.82
C VAL A 8 22.21 -10.85 -10.39
N LYS A 9 22.90 -10.20 -9.46
CA LYS A 9 22.78 -10.39 -8.02
C LYS A 9 22.39 -9.04 -7.43
N ALA A 10 21.08 -8.84 -7.32
CA ALA A 10 20.52 -7.58 -6.85
C ALA A 10 20.10 -7.69 -5.37
N VAL A 11 20.17 -6.56 -4.66
CA VAL A 11 19.44 -6.35 -3.40
C VAL A 11 18.30 -5.38 -3.64
N ASN A 12 17.16 -5.61 -3.00
CA ASN A 12 16.01 -4.72 -3.03
C ASN A 12 16.13 -3.69 -1.89
N LEU A 13 16.05 -2.39 -2.22
CA LEU A 13 16.13 -1.28 -1.27
C LEU A 13 14.72 -0.83 -0.83
N GLY A 14 13.88 -1.80 -0.43
CA GLY A 14 12.53 -1.58 0.08
C GLY A 14 12.50 -0.71 1.33
N GLY A 15 11.38 0.00 1.54
CA GLY A 15 11.23 0.96 2.62
C GLY A 15 11.98 2.28 2.46
N TRP A 16 12.77 2.50 1.39
CA TRP A 16 13.52 3.75 1.17
C TRP A 16 12.71 4.85 0.46
N LEU A 17 12.55 4.77 -0.86
CA LEU A 17 11.82 5.78 -1.65
C LEU A 17 10.32 5.50 -1.78
N VAL A 18 9.89 4.34 -1.26
CA VAL A 18 8.50 4.03 -0.94
C VAL A 18 8.49 3.45 0.46
N THR A 19 7.73 4.08 1.35
CA THR A 19 7.67 3.68 2.76
C THR A 19 6.92 2.36 2.95
N GLU A 20 7.50 1.48 3.77
CA GLU A 20 6.89 0.24 4.25
C GLU A 20 7.05 0.16 5.77
N GLY A 21 5.94 0.26 6.51
CA GLY A 21 5.94 0.32 7.97
C GLY A 21 6.47 -0.94 8.65
N TRP A 22 6.33 -2.11 8.02
CA TRP A 22 6.91 -3.33 8.56
C TRP A 22 8.45 -3.35 8.49
N ILE A 23 9.07 -2.58 7.57
CA ILE A 23 10.52 -2.38 7.47
C ILE A 23 10.99 -1.28 8.43
N LYS A 24 10.29 -0.14 8.44
CA LYS A 24 10.64 1.03 9.25
C LYS A 24 9.44 1.52 10.09
N PRO A 25 9.03 0.76 11.13
CA PRO A 25 7.84 1.09 11.91
C PRO A 25 7.99 2.40 12.69
N SER A 26 9.22 2.71 13.11
CA SER A 26 9.55 3.94 13.84
C SER A 26 9.23 5.23 13.07
N LEU A 27 9.05 5.18 11.74
CA LEU A 27 8.66 6.37 10.97
C LEU A 27 7.26 6.88 11.38
N PHE A 28 6.40 6.00 11.91
CA PHE A 28 5.02 6.32 12.29
C PHE A 28 4.86 6.73 13.77
N ASP A 29 5.92 6.61 14.58
CA ASP A 29 5.82 6.76 16.04
C ASP A 29 5.46 8.17 16.50
N GLY A 30 5.88 9.20 15.76
CA GLY A 30 5.61 10.60 16.06
C GLY A 30 4.23 11.09 15.61
N ILE A 31 3.41 10.24 14.97
CA ILE A 31 2.10 10.65 14.47
C ILE A 31 1.08 10.67 15.63
N PRO A 32 0.39 11.80 15.88
CA PRO A 32 -0.67 11.85 16.89
C PRO A 32 -1.82 10.91 16.51
N ASN A 33 -2.35 10.14 17.47
CA ASN A 33 -3.37 9.11 17.20
C ASN A 33 -2.96 8.17 16.04
N LYS A 34 -1.72 7.65 16.06
CA LYS A 34 -1.15 6.76 15.01
C LYS A 34 -1.85 5.42 14.84
N ASP A 35 -2.78 5.08 15.71
CA ASP A 35 -3.66 3.93 15.57
C ASP A 35 -4.90 4.27 14.72
N PHE A 36 -5.21 5.55 14.50
CA PHE A 36 -6.26 6.08 13.61
C PHE A 36 -5.68 6.70 12.33
N LEU A 37 -4.84 5.96 11.60
CA LEU A 37 -4.36 6.35 10.28
C LEU A 37 -5.39 6.00 9.19
N ASP A 38 -5.24 6.55 7.98
CA ASP A 38 -6.10 6.17 6.86
C ASP A 38 -6.07 4.65 6.65
N GLY A 39 -7.25 4.07 6.45
CA GLY A 39 -7.43 2.64 6.24
C GLY A 39 -7.56 1.80 7.50
N THR A 40 -7.25 2.32 8.69
CA THR A 40 -7.60 1.63 9.94
C THR A 40 -9.09 1.33 9.92
N GLY A 41 -9.48 0.06 10.04
CA GLY A 41 -10.87 -0.32 10.24
C GLY A 41 -11.26 -0.19 11.70
N LEU A 42 -12.39 0.45 11.96
CA LEU A 42 -12.97 0.54 13.30
C LEU A 42 -14.28 -0.24 13.34
N GLN A 43 -14.49 -0.96 14.44
CA GLN A 43 -15.75 -1.61 14.77
C GLN A 43 -16.26 -1.00 16.07
N PHE A 44 -17.52 -0.56 16.08
CA PHE A 44 -18.11 0.15 17.21
C PHE A 44 -19.18 -0.73 17.86
N LYS A 45 -18.98 -1.11 19.12
CA LYS A 45 -19.97 -1.83 19.92
C LYS A 45 -20.68 -0.88 20.87
N SER A 46 -22.00 -0.71 20.73
CA SER A 46 -22.81 0.07 21.66
C SER A 46 -22.76 -0.56 23.05
N VAL A 47 -22.48 0.24 24.08
CA VAL A 47 -22.49 -0.24 25.47
C VAL A 47 -23.91 -0.47 25.99
N THR A 48 -24.90 0.25 25.44
CA THR A 48 -26.31 0.16 25.85
C THR A 48 -27.02 -1.04 25.25
N THR A 49 -26.85 -1.29 23.94
CA THR A 49 -27.49 -2.45 23.28
C THR A 49 -26.62 -3.71 23.31
N GLY A 50 -25.31 -3.56 23.53
CA GLY A 50 -24.36 -4.66 23.45
C GLY A 50 -24.11 -5.18 22.03
N LYS A 51 -24.56 -4.44 21.00
CA LYS A 51 -24.46 -4.80 19.58
C LYS A 51 -23.48 -3.91 18.83
N TYR A 52 -22.94 -4.41 17.72
CA TYR A 52 -22.11 -3.65 16.81
C TYR A 52 -22.95 -2.77 15.89
N LEU A 53 -22.39 -1.61 15.56
CA LEU A 53 -22.87 -0.78 14.46
C LEU A 53 -22.63 -1.48 13.13
N ALA A 54 -23.58 -1.38 12.21
CA ALA A 54 -23.48 -1.92 10.86
C ALA A 54 -24.03 -0.94 9.83
N ALA A 55 -23.36 -0.88 8.67
CA ALA A 55 -23.91 -0.28 7.47
C ALA A 55 -24.80 -1.30 6.77
N GLU A 56 -26.11 -1.06 6.74
CA GLU A 56 -27.05 -1.96 6.06
C GLU A 56 -26.71 -2.08 4.58
N LEU A 57 -26.83 -3.30 4.04
CA LEU A 57 -26.41 -3.67 2.69
C LEU A 57 -24.91 -3.45 2.40
N GLY A 58 -24.09 -3.20 3.44
CA GLY A 58 -22.68 -2.82 3.31
C GLY A 58 -22.46 -1.35 2.92
N GLY A 59 -23.53 -0.56 2.79
CA GLY A 59 -23.53 0.79 2.23
C GLY A 59 -24.68 0.98 1.23
N GLY A 60 -25.13 2.22 1.08
CA GLY A 60 -26.33 2.61 0.32
C GLY A 60 -27.58 2.73 1.19
N SER A 61 -27.46 2.64 2.51
CA SER A 61 -28.61 2.66 3.44
C SER A 61 -28.23 3.26 4.79
N ILE A 62 -29.06 3.03 5.81
CA ILE A 62 -28.93 3.52 7.19
C ILE A 62 -27.81 2.80 7.96
N ILE A 63 -27.38 3.41 9.06
CA ILE A 63 -26.56 2.75 10.07
C ILE A 63 -27.45 2.24 11.21
N VAL A 64 -27.27 0.97 11.57
CA VAL A 64 -28.03 0.26 12.62
C VAL A 64 -27.10 -0.25 13.72
N ALA A 65 -27.65 -0.74 14.83
CA ALA A 65 -26.90 -1.26 15.97
C ALA A 65 -27.45 -2.63 16.43
N ASN A 66 -27.49 -3.61 15.51
CA ASN A 66 -28.18 -4.90 15.72
C ASN A 66 -27.28 -6.15 15.59
N ARG A 67 -25.97 -5.98 15.34
CA ARG A 67 -25.07 -7.10 15.02
C ARG A 67 -24.42 -7.66 16.28
N THR A 68 -24.41 -8.99 16.43
CA THR A 68 -23.81 -9.67 17.59
C THR A 68 -22.32 -9.92 17.43
N SER A 69 -21.83 -10.01 16.19
CA SER A 69 -20.43 -10.13 15.80
C SER A 69 -20.10 -9.10 14.73
N ALA A 70 -18.81 -8.80 14.56
CA ALA A 70 -18.34 -7.85 13.57
C ALA A 70 -17.57 -8.55 12.45
N SER A 71 -17.84 -8.13 11.21
CA SER A 71 -17.20 -8.57 9.98
C SER A 71 -17.12 -7.37 9.01
N GLY A 72 -17.38 -7.56 7.72
CA GLY A 72 -17.26 -6.52 6.70
C GLY A 72 -18.19 -5.32 6.89
N TRP A 73 -19.48 -5.55 7.19
CA TRP A 73 -20.49 -4.49 7.27
C TRP A 73 -20.41 -3.67 8.56
N GLU A 74 -19.80 -4.25 9.60
CA GLU A 74 -19.56 -3.62 10.89
C GLU A 74 -18.21 -2.90 10.96
N THR A 75 -17.40 -2.98 9.89
CA THR A 75 -16.09 -2.36 9.82
C THR A 75 -16.12 -1.06 9.02
N PHE A 76 -15.76 0.03 9.68
CA PHE A 76 -15.73 1.39 9.15
C PHE A 76 -14.28 1.82 8.96
N LYS A 77 -13.83 1.96 7.71
CA LYS A 77 -12.45 2.38 7.39
C LYS A 77 -12.31 3.89 7.57
N LEU A 78 -11.25 4.31 8.24
CA LEU A 78 -10.97 5.73 8.45
C LEU A 78 -10.39 6.37 7.20
N TRP A 79 -10.93 7.53 6.84
CA TRP A 79 -10.25 8.52 6.02
C TRP A 79 -9.91 9.69 6.92
N ARG A 80 -8.62 9.86 7.21
CA ARG A 80 -8.15 10.84 8.19
C ARG A 80 -8.09 12.22 7.54
N ILE A 81 -8.69 13.20 8.21
CA ILE A 81 -8.61 14.62 7.83
C ILE A 81 -7.54 15.30 8.67
N ASN A 82 -7.55 15.06 9.98
CA ASN A 82 -6.55 15.55 10.94
C ASN A 82 -6.49 14.61 12.16
N GLU A 83 -5.88 15.07 13.26
CA GLU A 83 -5.69 14.28 14.48
C GLU A 83 -6.98 13.78 15.13
N THR A 84 -8.07 14.53 15.01
CA THR A 84 -9.34 14.25 15.70
C THR A 84 -10.51 14.01 14.75
N THR A 85 -10.38 14.41 13.48
CA THR A 85 -11.47 14.46 12.51
C THR A 85 -11.26 13.45 11.38
N PHE A 86 -12.34 12.72 11.06
CA PHE A 86 -12.32 11.59 10.14
C PHE A 86 -13.60 11.55 9.30
N ASN A 87 -13.50 10.95 8.12
CA ASN A 87 -14.65 10.34 7.46
C ASN A 87 -14.62 8.83 7.70
N PHE A 88 -15.80 8.19 7.69
CA PHE A 88 -15.92 6.74 7.77
C PHE A 88 -16.38 6.18 6.43
N ARG A 89 -15.60 5.28 5.84
CA ARG A 89 -15.93 4.58 4.60
C ARG A 89 -16.39 3.16 4.91
N VAL A 90 -17.55 2.76 4.39
CA VAL A 90 -18.15 1.44 4.63
C VAL A 90 -17.78 0.44 3.53
N PHE A 91 -18.25 -0.80 3.64
CA PHE A 91 -17.89 -1.92 2.78
C PHE A 91 -18.07 -1.63 1.27
N ASN A 92 -19.20 -1.03 0.87
CA ASN A 92 -19.50 -0.65 -0.51
C ASN A 92 -18.87 0.69 -0.94
N LYS A 93 -17.86 1.16 -0.21
CA LYS A 93 -17.11 2.39 -0.47
C LYS A 93 -17.86 3.70 -0.26
N ASP A 94 -19.10 3.64 0.22
CA ASP A 94 -19.88 4.82 0.62
C ASP A 94 -19.34 5.45 1.90
N PHE A 95 -19.60 6.73 2.08
CA PHE A 95 -19.25 7.48 3.28
C PHE A 95 -20.45 7.60 4.21
N VAL A 96 -20.20 7.35 5.49
CA VAL A 96 -21.15 7.63 6.57
C VAL A 96 -21.31 9.15 6.67
N GLY A 97 -22.55 9.61 6.79
CA GLY A 97 -22.91 11.01 6.97
C GLY A 97 -24.29 11.17 7.61
N LEU A 98 -24.72 12.42 7.76
CA LEU A 98 -26.07 12.75 8.20
C LEU A 98 -27.02 12.83 7.00
N ASP A 99 -28.25 12.33 7.17
CA ASP A 99 -29.30 12.50 6.17
C ASP A 99 -29.79 13.95 6.14
N VAL A 100 -29.16 14.76 5.27
CA VAL A 100 -29.48 16.17 5.08
C VAL A 100 -30.81 16.41 4.34
N ASN A 101 -31.35 15.39 3.67
CA ASN A 101 -32.66 15.47 3.01
C ASN A 101 -33.80 15.12 3.99
N GLY A 102 -33.47 14.43 5.09
CA GLY A 102 -34.38 14.12 6.19
C GLY A 102 -34.33 15.17 7.31
N ASN A 103 -34.35 14.68 8.56
CA ASN A 103 -34.35 15.54 9.76
C ASN A 103 -32.95 16.01 10.19
N GLY A 104 -31.89 15.68 9.43
CA GLY A 104 -30.50 16.07 9.75
C GLY A 104 -29.91 15.39 10.98
N THR A 105 -30.55 14.35 11.53
CA THR A 105 -30.05 13.60 12.68
C THR A 105 -29.85 12.11 12.37
N GLN A 106 -30.55 11.57 11.39
CA GLN A 106 -30.37 10.18 10.99
C GLN A 106 -28.99 9.94 10.36
N VAL A 107 -28.32 8.85 10.76
CA VAL A 107 -27.02 8.46 10.20
C VAL A 107 -27.20 7.47 9.05
N VAL A 108 -26.61 7.80 7.90
CA VAL A 108 -26.70 7.03 6.65
C VAL A 108 -25.31 6.83 6.05
N ALA A 109 -25.15 5.83 5.18
CA ALA A 109 -23.93 5.61 4.41
C ALA A 109 -24.25 5.56 2.93
N VAL A 110 -24.56 6.71 2.32
CA VAL A 110 -25.06 6.81 0.94
C VAL A 110 -24.19 7.67 0.02
N SER A 111 -23.26 8.45 0.58
CA SER A 111 -22.46 9.38 -0.21
C SER A 111 -21.27 8.70 -0.86
N LYS A 112 -21.00 9.00 -2.14
CA LYS A 112 -19.81 8.51 -2.86
C LYS A 112 -18.56 9.33 -2.57
N THR A 113 -18.72 10.57 -2.09
CA THR A 113 -17.62 11.48 -1.76
C THR A 113 -17.88 12.14 -0.41
N PRO A 114 -16.87 12.25 0.46
CA PRO A 114 -17.07 12.88 1.76
C PRO A 114 -17.21 14.41 1.61
N GLY A 115 -18.11 14.99 2.40
CA GLY A 115 -18.28 16.43 2.56
C GLY A 115 -18.47 16.81 4.03
N SER A 116 -19.14 17.94 4.26
CA SER A 116 -19.36 18.45 5.63
C SER A 116 -20.23 17.51 6.47
N SER A 117 -21.26 16.87 5.89
CA SER A 117 -22.14 15.92 6.56
C SER A 117 -21.46 14.59 6.91
N GLU A 118 -20.36 14.24 6.24
CA GLU A 118 -19.61 12.99 6.43
C GLU A 118 -18.42 13.15 7.39
N THR A 119 -18.29 14.32 8.03
CA THR A 119 -17.12 14.69 8.84
C THR A 119 -17.41 14.54 10.33
N PHE A 120 -16.71 13.61 10.99
CA PHE A 120 -16.93 13.26 12.39
C PHE A 120 -15.66 13.45 13.24
N GLU A 121 -15.84 13.78 14.52
CA GLU A 121 -14.76 13.74 15.50
C GLU A 121 -14.88 12.48 16.37
N ILE A 122 -13.77 11.76 16.61
CA ILE A 122 -13.75 10.65 17.56
C ILE A 122 -13.13 11.13 18.87
N ILE A 123 -13.91 11.09 19.95
CA ILE A 123 -13.48 11.49 21.29
C ILE A 123 -13.28 10.24 22.14
N ARG A 124 -12.05 9.99 22.59
CA ARG A 124 -11.73 8.88 23.49
C ARG A 124 -11.93 9.27 24.95
N LYS A 125 -12.35 8.33 25.78
CA LYS A 125 -12.34 8.47 27.24
C LYS A 125 -10.88 8.50 27.72
N PRO A 126 -10.44 9.52 28.48
CA PRO A 126 -9.02 9.70 28.82
C PRO A 126 -8.35 8.52 29.55
N ASP A 127 -9.10 7.81 30.39
CA ASP A 127 -8.65 6.68 31.20
C ASP A 127 -9.07 5.30 30.63
N ASP A 128 -9.78 5.27 29.50
CA ASP A 128 -10.10 4.04 28.75
C ASP A 128 -10.22 4.35 27.25
N LEU A 129 -9.10 4.27 26.54
CA LEU A 129 -9.01 4.66 25.13
C LEU A 129 -9.87 3.78 24.19
N ARG A 130 -10.41 2.65 24.68
CA ARG A 130 -11.35 1.82 23.93
C ARG A 130 -12.78 2.35 24.00
N ARG A 131 -13.12 3.23 24.95
CA ARG A 131 -14.43 3.88 25.01
C ARG A 131 -14.38 5.20 24.26
N VAL A 132 -15.29 5.37 23.32
CA VAL A 132 -15.36 6.56 22.47
C VAL A 132 -16.76 7.12 22.38
N ARG A 133 -16.83 8.40 22.03
CA ARG A 133 -17.98 9.06 21.44
C ARG A 133 -17.63 9.51 20.03
N ILE A 134 -18.63 9.57 19.17
CA ILE A 134 -18.49 10.06 17.81
C ILE A 134 -19.33 11.32 17.71
N LYS A 135 -18.68 12.47 17.53
CA LYS A 135 -19.35 13.76 17.36
C LYS A 135 -19.61 13.99 15.89
N ALA A 136 -20.87 14.23 15.56
CA ALA A 136 -21.36 14.52 14.23
C ALA A 136 -21.17 16.01 13.87
N PRO A 137 -21.24 16.36 12.57
CA PRO A 137 -21.03 17.73 12.11
C PRO A 137 -22.14 18.70 12.56
N ASN A 138 -23.31 18.19 12.96
CA ASN A 138 -24.38 18.98 13.58
C ASN A 138 -24.10 19.33 15.07
N GLY A 139 -22.94 18.93 15.62
CA GLY A 139 -22.49 19.25 16.98
C GLY A 139 -22.93 18.27 18.06
N PHE A 140 -23.81 17.31 17.73
CA PHE A 140 -24.30 16.29 18.65
C PHE A 140 -23.46 15.00 18.57
N PHE A 141 -23.58 14.14 19.58
CA PHE A 141 -23.00 12.81 19.53
C PHE A 141 -23.93 11.82 18.83
N LEU A 142 -23.33 10.85 18.15
CA LEU A 142 -24.02 9.66 17.69
C LEU A 142 -24.54 8.88 18.89
N GLN A 143 -25.72 8.26 18.75
CA GLN A 143 -26.32 7.40 19.75
C GLN A 143 -27.03 6.19 19.14
N ALA A 144 -27.03 5.09 19.90
CA ALA A 144 -27.75 3.85 19.60
C ALA A 144 -28.68 3.50 20.76
N ARG A 145 -29.88 4.11 20.80
CA ARG A 145 -30.93 3.82 21.81
C ARG A 145 -31.68 2.53 21.55
N SER A 146 -31.74 2.11 20.29
CA SER A 146 -32.37 0.88 19.83
C SER A 146 -31.47 0.18 18.82
N GLU A 147 -31.81 -1.05 18.45
CA GLU A 147 -31.06 -1.80 17.45
C GLU A 147 -31.36 -1.35 16.00
N VAL A 148 -32.40 -0.53 15.80
CA VAL A 148 -32.98 -0.23 14.49
C VAL A 148 -32.32 0.96 13.79
N LEU A 149 -31.80 1.93 14.54
CA LEU A 149 -31.27 3.16 13.96
C LEU A 149 -30.23 3.83 14.84
N VAL A 150 -29.17 4.34 14.21
CA VAL A 150 -28.21 5.27 14.83
C VAL A 150 -28.57 6.70 14.42
N THR A 151 -28.60 7.60 15.40
CA THR A 151 -28.92 9.03 15.21
C THR A 151 -27.87 9.92 15.85
N ALA A 152 -27.82 11.20 15.43
CA ALA A 152 -26.88 12.23 15.82
C ALA A 152 -27.60 13.39 16.51
N ASP A 153 -28.23 13.14 17.65
CA ASP A 153 -29.08 14.09 18.38
C ASP A 153 -28.84 14.02 19.90
N TYR A 154 -27.74 13.40 20.32
CA TYR A 154 -27.38 13.26 21.72
C TYR A 154 -26.53 14.43 22.23
N ALA A 155 -26.98 15.10 23.28
CA ALA A 155 -26.37 16.30 23.82
C ALA A 155 -25.04 16.04 24.58
N ARG A 156 -24.31 17.12 24.89
CA ARG A 156 -22.94 17.08 25.45
C ARG A 156 -22.77 16.49 26.86
N SER A 157 -23.83 16.45 27.67
CA SER A 157 -23.71 16.14 29.10
C SER A 157 -24.17 14.72 29.41
N THR A 158 -23.24 13.79 29.56
CA THR A 158 -23.47 12.52 30.27
C THR A 158 -22.17 11.77 30.59
N GLU A 159 -22.31 10.84 31.53
CA GLU A 159 -21.33 9.90 32.07
C GLU A 159 -20.88 8.86 31.02
N TRP A 160 -19.72 8.23 31.22
CA TRP A 160 -19.21 7.19 30.31
C TRP A 160 -19.77 5.78 30.60
N GLY A 161 -20.93 5.73 31.27
CA GLY A 161 -21.55 4.52 31.79
C GLY A 161 -22.12 3.62 30.69
N ASN A 162 -22.43 2.37 31.04
CA ASN A 162 -23.00 1.40 30.09
C ASN A 162 -24.47 1.67 29.74
N ASN A 163 -25.11 2.63 30.40
CA ASN A 163 -26.46 3.12 30.10
C ASN A 163 -26.46 4.31 29.14
N ASP A 164 -25.30 4.90 28.83
CA ASP A 164 -25.20 6.02 27.90
C ASP A 164 -25.20 5.52 26.43
N PRO A 165 -26.26 5.79 25.65
CA PRO A 165 -26.39 5.30 24.28
C PRO A 165 -25.41 5.95 23.30
N SER A 166 -24.68 7.00 23.70
CA SER A 166 -23.65 7.66 22.89
C SER A 166 -22.26 7.06 23.03
N VAL A 167 -22.07 6.12 23.97
CA VAL A 167 -20.77 5.50 24.25
C VAL A 167 -20.62 4.19 23.45
N PHE A 168 -19.51 4.06 22.76
CA PHE A 168 -19.14 2.86 22.02
C PHE A 168 -17.80 2.32 22.50
N VAL A 169 -17.68 0.99 22.56
CA VAL A 169 -16.39 0.32 22.70
C VAL A 169 -15.84 0.03 21.30
N ILE A 170 -14.61 0.48 21.03
CA ILE A 170 -13.95 0.27 19.74
C ILE A 170 -13.05 -0.96 19.73
N THR A 171 -13.07 -1.65 18.60
CA THR A 171 -12.06 -2.63 18.19
C THR A 171 -11.44 -2.17 16.89
N LEU A 172 -10.11 -2.21 16.81
CA LEU A 172 -9.38 -1.94 15.57
C LEU A 172 -9.31 -3.21 14.74
N SER A 173 -9.56 -3.10 13.45
CA SER A 173 -9.54 -4.17 12.47
C SER A 173 -8.72 -3.73 11.26
N GLY A 174 -7.54 -4.33 11.10
CA GLY A 174 -6.59 -3.94 10.06
C GLY A 174 -5.92 -2.58 10.31
N LYS A 175 -4.69 -2.46 9.83
CA LYS A 175 -3.90 -1.23 9.85
C LYS A 175 -3.06 -1.18 8.58
N LEU A 176 -2.89 0.00 8.01
CA LEU A 176 -1.96 0.25 6.92
C LEU A 176 -0.87 1.19 7.42
N GLU A 177 0.37 0.89 7.07
CA GLU A 177 1.53 1.70 7.39
C GLU A 177 2.38 1.88 6.12
N GLY A 178 1.86 2.64 5.16
CA GLY A 178 2.53 2.96 3.91
C GLY A 178 2.80 4.46 3.76
N GLU A 179 3.28 4.86 2.58
CA GLU A 179 3.64 6.26 2.33
C GLU A 179 2.43 7.21 2.42
N PHE A 180 1.24 6.75 2.05
CA PHE A 180 0.01 7.54 2.22
C PHE A 180 -0.23 7.86 3.70
N GLN A 181 -0.15 6.85 4.57
CA GLN A 181 -0.46 7.02 5.99
C GLN A 181 0.58 7.86 6.72
N VAL A 182 1.88 7.71 6.41
CA VAL A 182 2.92 8.51 7.07
C VAL A 182 2.80 9.98 6.66
N THR A 183 2.63 10.27 5.38
CA THR A 183 2.59 11.65 4.88
C THR A 183 1.30 12.36 5.28
N ASN A 184 0.13 11.70 5.16
CA ASN A 184 -1.13 12.28 5.62
C ASN A 184 -1.18 12.38 7.16
N GLY A 185 -0.60 11.40 7.87
CA GLY A 185 -0.60 11.34 9.33
C GLY A 185 0.18 12.49 9.98
N TYR A 186 1.36 12.84 9.46
CA TYR A 186 2.12 14.02 9.90
C TYR A 186 1.57 15.33 9.35
N GLY A 187 0.84 15.28 8.23
CA GLY A 187 0.29 16.43 7.54
C GLY A 187 1.35 17.26 6.80
N PRO A 188 0.91 18.26 6.02
CA PRO A 188 1.75 18.93 5.00
C PRO A 188 2.92 19.74 5.58
N LYS A 189 2.90 20.07 6.88
CA LYS A 189 3.97 20.82 7.54
C LYS A 189 5.13 19.94 8.00
N LYS A 190 4.84 18.77 8.59
CA LYS A 190 5.86 17.89 9.19
C LYS A 190 6.29 16.76 8.25
N ALA A 191 5.40 16.26 7.39
CA ALA A 191 5.71 15.17 6.47
C ALA A 191 6.94 15.44 5.59
N PRO A 192 7.14 16.64 4.99
CA PRO A 192 8.33 16.90 4.19
C PRO A 192 9.64 16.74 4.98
N GLN A 193 9.68 17.19 6.24
CA GLN A 193 10.87 17.05 7.09
C GLN A 193 11.15 15.59 7.43
N VAL A 194 10.12 14.84 7.84
CA VAL A 194 10.24 13.42 8.20
C VAL A 194 10.74 12.59 7.02
N MET A 195 10.15 12.79 5.83
CA MET A 195 10.53 12.07 4.63
C MET A 195 11.91 12.47 4.13
N TRP A 196 12.26 13.76 4.21
CA TRP A 196 13.60 14.23 3.85
C TRP A 196 14.68 13.61 4.75
N GLU A 197 14.45 13.56 6.07
CA GLU A 197 15.38 12.91 7.00
C GLU A 197 15.53 11.43 6.65
N HIS A 198 14.41 10.70 6.52
CA HIS A 198 14.40 9.29 6.15
C HIS A 198 15.19 9.01 4.87
N TRP A 199 14.93 9.75 3.78
CA TRP A 199 15.63 9.52 2.51
C TRP A 199 17.13 9.81 2.58
N ASN A 200 17.59 10.68 3.48
CA ASN A 200 19.01 11.02 3.61
C ASN A 200 19.76 10.18 4.65
N THR A 201 19.07 9.41 5.49
CA THR A 201 19.71 8.60 6.55
C THR A 201 19.42 7.11 6.45
N PHE A 202 18.38 6.68 5.74
CA PHE A 202 17.98 5.27 5.68
C PHE A 202 18.85 4.44 4.73
N ILE A 203 19.13 4.98 3.53
CA ILE A 203 20.12 4.45 2.58
C ILE A 203 21.07 5.58 2.24
N VAL A 204 22.36 5.34 2.41
CA VAL A 204 23.45 6.29 2.17
C VAL A 204 24.48 5.70 1.21
N GLU A 205 25.49 6.50 0.84
CA GLU A 205 26.52 6.09 -0.09
C GLU A 205 27.30 4.84 0.37
N ASP A 206 27.57 4.75 1.67
CA ASP A 206 28.30 3.62 2.26
C ASP A 206 27.56 2.30 2.10
N ASP A 207 26.23 2.31 2.01
CA ASP A 207 25.45 1.10 1.71
C ASP A 207 25.72 0.61 0.28
N PHE A 208 25.86 1.51 -0.70
CA PHE A 208 26.22 1.13 -2.07
C PHE A 208 27.66 0.59 -2.15
N HIS A 209 28.58 1.17 -1.39
CA HIS A 209 29.92 0.61 -1.23
C HIS A 209 29.85 -0.80 -0.65
N PHE A 210 29.12 -0.98 0.46
CA PHE A 210 28.94 -2.27 1.13
C PHE A 210 28.34 -3.32 0.19
N ILE A 211 27.28 -3.00 -0.54
CA ILE A 211 26.63 -3.88 -1.53
C ILE A 211 27.65 -4.36 -2.56
N SER A 212 28.44 -3.44 -3.13
CA SER A 212 29.45 -3.76 -4.14
C SER A 212 30.58 -4.63 -3.57
N THR A 213 31.12 -4.30 -2.40
CA THR A 213 32.21 -5.05 -1.78
C THR A 213 31.82 -6.45 -1.33
N ASN A 214 30.53 -6.69 -1.10
CA ASN A 214 29.99 -8.02 -0.77
C ASN A 214 29.58 -8.83 -2.02
N GLY A 215 29.99 -8.41 -3.22
CA GLY A 215 29.85 -9.19 -4.44
C GLY A 215 28.45 -9.16 -5.08
N LEU A 216 27.56 -8.27 -4.62
CA LEU A 216 26.35 -7.91 -5.34
C LEU A 216 26.71 -6.94 -6.47
N ASN A 217 25.94 -6.99 -7.57
CA ASN A 217 26.25 -6.21 -8.78
C ASN A 217 25.08 -5.33 -9.24
N ALA A 218 23.97 -5.31 -8.50
CA ALA A 218 22.81 -4.49 -8.80
C ALA A 218 22.02 -4.09 -7.55
N VAL A 219 21.21 -3.05 -7.69
CA VAL A 219 20.19 -2.63 -6.72
C VAL A 219 18.84 -2.52 -7.42
N ARG A 220 17.78 -2.99 -6.77
CA ARG A 220 16.38 -2.76 -7.15
C ARG A 220 15.83 -1.65 -6.25
N ILE A 221 15.34 -0.58 -6.85
CA ILE A 221 14.92 0.63 -6.13
C ILE A 221 13.42 0.85 -6.38
N PRO A 222 12.57 0.49 -5.40
CA PRO A 222 11.16 0.85 -5.37
C PRO A 222 10.94 2.36 -5.42
N VAL A 223 10.07 2.84 -6.31
CA VAL A 223 9.63 4.24 -6.39
C VAL A 223 8.12 4.33 -6.53
N GLY A 224 7.53 5.38 -5.96
CA GLY A 224 6.10 5.65 -6.10
C GLY A 224 5.80 6.58 -7.26
N TRP A 225 4.60 6.45 -7.83
CA TRP A 225 4.18 7.24 -9.00
C TRP A 225 4.30 8.76 -8.82
N TRP A 226 4.17 9.26 -7.58
CA TRP A 226 4.28 10.68 -7.25
C TRP A 226 5.65 11.28 -7.58
N ILE A 227 6.70 10.45 -7.69
CA ILE A 227 8.06 10.89 -8.04
C ILE A 227 8.13 11.65 -9.37
N ALA A 228 7.22 11.36 -10.31
CA ALA A 228 7.16 12.04 -11.61
C ALA A 228 6.62 13.48 -11.52
N SER A 229 6.07 13.87 -10.36
CA SER A 229 5.55 15.21 -10.08
C SER A 229 6.45 16.01 -9.13
N ASP A 230 7.66 15.52 -8.82
CA ASP A 230 8.63 16.26 -8.02
C ASP A 230 8.99 17.62 -8.67
N PRO A 231 9.21 18.67 -7.86
CA PRO A 231 9.26 18.69 -6.39
C PRO A 231 7.89 18.91 -5.71
N THR A 232 6.79 18.95 -6.47
CA THR A 232 5.45 19.27 -5.97
C THR A 232 4.45 18.14 -6.30
N PRO A 233 4.63 16.94 -5.71
CA PRO A 233 3.69 15.86 -5.93
C PRO A 233 2.30 16.18 -5.36
N PRO A 234 1.26 15.46 -5.82
CA PRO A 234 -0.09 15.63 -5.30
C PRO A 234 -0.18 15.21 -3.83
N HIS A 235 -1.02 15.93 -3.07
CA HIS A 235 -1.29 15.61 -1.67
C HIS A 235 -1.84 14.18 -1.49
N PRO A 236 -1.43 13.43 -0.44
CA PRO A 236 -0.57 13.83 0.68
C PRO A 236 0.94 13.64 0.45
N TYR A 237 1.33 13.11 -0.72
CA TYR A 237 2.74 12.82 -1.01
C TYR A 237 3.60 14.09 -0.97
N VAL A 238 4.89 13.91 -0.68
CA VAL A 238 5.85 15.01 -0.52
C VAL A 238 7.02 14.83 -1.47
N GLY A 239 7.62 15.94 -1.92
CA GLY A 239 8.67 15.93 -2.93
C GLY A 239 10.08 15.71 -2.37
N GLY A 240 10.98 15.16 -3.19
CA GLY A 240 12.39 14.99 -2.86
C GLY A 240 12.95 13.58 -3.15
N SER A 241 12.08 12.59 -3.37
CA SER A 241 12.49 11.23 -3.69
C SER A 241 13.20 11.13 -5.04
N LEU A 242 12.91 12.02 -6.00
CA LEU A 242 13.62 12.08 -7.28
C LEU A 242 15.10 12.45 -7.10
N GLN A 243 15.39 13.39 -6.19
CA GLN A 243 16.77 13.77 -5.87
C GLN A 243 17.53 12.62 -5.21
N ALA A 244 16.87 11.85 -4.35
CA ALA A 244 17.46 10.67 -3.74
C ALA A 244 17.75 9.57 -4.78
N LEU A 245 16.85 9.36 -5.75
CA LEU A 245 17.10 8.46 -6.88
C LEU A 245 18.27 8.93 -7.76
N ASP A 246 18.39 10.23 -8.03
CA ASP A 246 19.55 10.78 -8.75
C ASP A 246 20.87 10.46 -8.03
N LYS A 247 20.92 10.62 -6.70
CA LYS A 247 22.08 10.23 -5.87
C LYS A 247 22.38 8.73 -5.98
N ALA A 248 21.35 7.88 -5.96
CA ALA A 248 21.49 6.44 -6.13
C ALA A 248 22.19 6.08 -7.44
N PHE A 249 21.87 6.76 -8.54
CA PHE A 249 22.53 6.55 -9.82
C PHE A 249 24.01 6.98 -9.80
N LEU A 250 24.36 8.07 -9.10
CA LEU A 250 25.75 8.50 -8.92
C LEU A 250 26.55 7.48 -8.09
N TRP A 251 25.98 6.97 -6.99
CA TRP A 251 26.62 5.93 -6.17
C TRP A 251 26.75 4.62 -6.95
N ALA A 252 25.72 4.22 -7.69
CA ALA A 252 25.77 3.04 -8.54
C ALA A 252 26.86 3.16 -9.61
N GLN A 253 27.03 4.33 -10.22
CA GLN A 253 28.13 4.59 -11.14
C GLN A 253 29.49 4.46 -10.45
N LYS A 254 29.68 5.07 -9.28
CA LYS A 254 30.93 5.05 -8.52
C LYS A 254 31.35 3.63 -8.12
N TYR A 255 30.42 2.79 -7.70
CA TYR A 255 30.70 1.44 -7.19
C TYR A 255 30.42 0.33 -8.21
N GLY A 256 30.18 0.67 -9.48
CA GLY A 256 29.98 -0.30 -10.56
C GLY A 256 28.70 -1.12 -10.48
N LEU A 257 27.69 -0.64 -9.74
CA LEU A 257 26.39 -1.30 -9.56
C LEU A 257 25.44 -0.96 -10.71
N LYS A 258 24.58 -1.91 -11.05
CA LYS A 258 23.43 -1.72 -11.94
C LYS A 258 22.19 -1.28 -11.15
N VAL A 259 21.31 -0.51 -11.78
CA VAL A 259 20.06 -0.04 -11.18
C VAL A 259 18.86 -0.64 -11.92
N ILE A 260 17.98 -1.27 -11.16
CA ILE A 260 16.63 -1.68 -11.57
C ILE A 260 15.67 -0.67 -10.93
N ILE A 261 15.05 0.17 -11.75
CA ILE A 261 13.98 1.06 -11.28
C ILE A 261 12.70 0.25 -11.21
N ASP A 262 12.05 0.22 -10.06
CA ASP A 262 10.80 -0.50 -9.84
C ASP A 262 9.67 0.46 -9.50
N LEU A 263 8.66 0.57 -10.38
CA LEU A 263 7.45 1.32 -10.07
C LEU A 263 6.61 0.54 -9.06
N HIS A 264 6.86 0.82 -7.78
CA HIS A 264 6.37 0.02 -6.67
C HIS A 264 4.93 0.36 -6.27
N ALA A 265 4.53 1.61 -6.46
CA ALA A 265 3.20 2.11 -6.17
C ALA A 265 2.63 2.86 -7.37
N ALA A 266 1.47 2.40 -7.88
CA ALA A 266 0.75 3.04 -8.97
C ALA A 266 -0.47 3.85 -8.47
N PRO A 267 -0.96 4.84 -9.24
CA PRO A 267 -2.14 5.61 -8.88
C PRO A 267 -3.36 4.70 -8.62
N GLY A 268 -4.03 4.89 -7.49
CA GLY A 268 -5.17 4.07 -7.07
C GLY A 268 -4.80 2.71 -6.47
N SER A 269 -3.51 2.40 -6.30
CA SER A 269 -2.99 1.14 -5.78
C SER A 269 -3.36 -0.10 -6.61
N GLN A 270 -2.33 -0.83 -7.04
CA GLN A 270 -2.47 -2.05 -7.84
C GLN A 270 -2.71 -3.32 -7.02
N ASN A 271 -2.65 -3.25 -5.69
CA ASN A 271 -2.82 -4.42 -4.84
C ASN A 271 -3.55 -4.19 -3.50
N GLY A 272 -3.85 -2.94 -3.15
CA GLY A 272 -4.51 -2.60 -1.89
C GLY A 272 -3.62 -2.72 -0.65
N PHE A 273 -2.31 -2.93 -0.80
CA PHE A 273 -1.38 -3.02 0.33
C PHE A 273 -0.70 -1.68 0.62
N GLU A 274 -0.09 -1.58 1.79
CA GLU A 274 0.64 -0.41 2.25
C GLU A 274 1.85 -0.09 1.36
N HIS A 275 2.52 -1.10 0.81
CA HIS A 275 3.68 -0.92 -0.07
C HIS A 275 3.32 -0.38 -1.46
N SER A 276 2.04 -0.43 -1.86
CA SER A 276 1.55 0.32 -3.04
C SER A 276 0.91 1.65 -2.67
N ALA A 277 1.11 2.11 -1.42
CA ALA A 277 0.55 3.33 -0.85
C ALA A 277 -0.99 3.41 -0.96
N SER A 278 -1.69 2.27 -0.80
CA SER A 278 -3.14 2.29 -0.72
C SER A 278 -3.61 3.14 0.45
N ARG A 279 -4.59 4.02 0.21
CA ARG A 279 -5.16 4.88 1.26
C ARG A 279 -5.89 4.06 2.32
N ASP A 280 -6.72 3.12 1.89
CA ASP A 280 -7.63 2.38 2.77
C ASP A 280 -7.75 0.89 2.44
N GLY A 281 -6.80 0.37 1.68
CA GLY A 281 -6.79 -1.01 1.23
C GLY A 281 -7.68 -1.28 0.03
N SER A 282 -8.22 -0.22 -0.59
CA SER A 282 -8.85 -0.35 -1.89
C SER A 282 -7.80 -0.53 -2.99
N GLN A 283 -8.20 -1.31 -3.99
CA GLN A 283 -7.46 -1.53 -5.22
C GLN A 283 -8.27 -0.92 -6.37
N GLU A 284 -7.82 0.22 -6.87
CA GLU A 284 -8.53 1.03 -7.86
C GLU A 284 -7.72 1.18 -9.16
N TRP A 285 -6.42 0.88 -9.12
CA TRP A 285 -5.59 0.88 -10.32
C TRP A 285 -6.15 -0.06 -11.39
N GLY A 286 -6.13 0.42 -12.64
CA GLY A 286 -6.59 -0.33 -13.79
C GLY A 286 -8.11 -0.42 -13.93
N GLN A 287 -8.90 0.20 -13.04
CA GLN A 287 -10.35 0.33 -13.24
C GLN A 287 -10.72 1.39 -14.27
N THR A 288 -9.80 2.33 -14.54
CA THR A 288 -9.94 3.40 -15.53
C THR A 288 -8.73 3.45 -16.45
N ASP A 289 -8.93 3.93 -17.67
CA ASP A 289 -7.84 4.11 -18.64
C ASP A 289 -6.90 5.23 -18.20
N GLU A 290 -7.42 6.22 -17.48
CA GLU A 290 -6.67 7.34 -16.91
C GLU A 290 -5.60 6.85 -15.93
N ASN A 291 -5.92 5.92 -15.03
CA ASN A 291 -4.91 5.37 -14.11
C ASN A 291 -3.80 4.61 -14.85
N ILE A 292 -4.15 3.88 -15.91
CA ILE A 292 -3.16 3.18 -16.75
C ILE A 292 -2.27 4.19 -17.47
N GLN A 293 -2.85 5.22 -18.11
CA GLN A 293 -2.11 6.26 -18.82
C GLN A 293 -1.18 7.05 -17.90
N GLN A 294 -1.65 7.41 -16.70
CA GLN A 294 -0.83 8.07 -15.68
C GLN A 294 0.35 7.18 -15.26
N THR A 295 0.12 5.88 -15.07
CA THR A 295 1.19 4.92 -14.76
C THR A 295 2.22 4.84 -15.89
N VAL A 296 1.77 4.80 -17.16
CA VAL A 296 2.67 4.81 -18.33
C VAL A 296 3.48 6.10 -18.42
N HIS A 297 2.89 7.25 -18.07
CA HIS A 297 3.59 8.54 -18.04
C HIS A 297 4.76 8.53 -17.05
N VAL A 298 4.58 7.91 -15.87
CA VAL A 298 5.67 7.75 -14.89
C VAL A 298 6.81 6.90 -15.47
N ILE A 299 6.49 5.80 -16.17
CA ILE A 299 7.49 4.96 -16.83
C ILE A 299 8.24 5.73 -17.94
N ASP A 300 7.54 6.50 -18.77
CA ASP A 300 8.15 7.35 -19.80
C ASP A 300 9.11 8.38 -19.16
N PHE A 301 8.67 9.06 -18.09
CA PHE A 301 9.46 10.03 -17.35
C PHE A 301 10.74 9.43 -16.78
N LEU A 302 10.62 8.35 -15.99
CA LEU A 302 11.76 7.70 -15.34
C LEU A 302 12.75 7.16 -16.38
N THR A 303 12.25 6.49 -17.42
CA THR A 303 13.12 5.96 -18.47
C THR A 303 13.82 7.08 -19.22
N SER A 304 13.11 8.14 -19.62
CA SER A 304 13.71 9.28 -20.33
C SER A 304 14.85 9.92 -19.54
N ARG A 305 14.65 10.10 -18.23
CA ARG A 305 15.65 10.70 -17.33
C ARG A 305 16.92 9.88 -17.25
N TYR A 306 16.81 8.56 -17.08
CA TYR A 306 17.96 7.70 -16.80
C TYR A 306 18.50 6.93 -18.01
N ALA A 307 17.88 7.05 -19.20
CA ALA A 307 18.27 6.31 -20.40
C ALA A 307 19.73 6.50 -20.83
N LYS A 308 20.33 7.66 -20.52
CA LYS A 308 21.74 7.95 -20.83
C LYS A 308 22.72 7.39 -19.80
N SER A 309 22.23 6.94 -18.64
CA SER A 309 23.09 6.33 -17.62
C SER A 309 23.45 4.90 -18.02
N PRO A 310 24.75 4.54 -18.06
CA PRO A 310 25.18 3.16 -18.33
C PRO A 310 24.83 2.19 -17.17
N ASN A 311 24.38 2.74 -16.04
CA ASN A 311 23.96 1.99 -14.86
C ASN A 311 22.48 1.60 -14.91
N LEU A 312 21.64 2.24 -15.75
CA LEU A 312 20.25 1.81 -15.95
C LEU A 312 20.24 0.42 -16.60
N TYR A 313 19.83 -0.58 -15.83
CA TYR A 313 19.86 -1.97 -16.25
C TYR A 313 18.48 -2.49 -16.62
N ALA A 314 17.47 -2.16 -15.80
CA ALA A 314 16.10 -2.57 -16.05
C ALA A 314 15.09 -1.55 -15.51
N VAL A 315 13.89 -1.59 -16.09
CA VAL A 315 12.70 -0.87 -15.61
C VAL A 315 11.62 -1.92 -15.37
N GLU A 316 11.23 -2.08 -14.12
CA GLU A 316 10.07 -2.88 -13.71
C GLU A 316 8.83 -2.01 -13.77
N LEU A 317 7.88 -2.42 -14.62
CA LEU A 317 6.77 -1.57 -15.03
C LEU A 317 5.78 -1.34 -13.89
N ILE A 318 5.55 -2.34 -13.05
CA ILE A 318 4.73 -2.25 -11.84
C ILE A 318 5.02 -3.42 -10.92
N ASN A 319 5.14 -3.17 -9.63
CA ASN A 319 5.32 -4.21 -8.62
C ASN A 319 3.99 -4.90 -8.26
N GLU A 320 3.96 -6.24 -8.25
CA GLU A 320 2.94 -7.05 -7.58
C GLU A 320 1.46 -6.62 -7.82
N PRO A 321 0.96 -6.51 -9.05
CA PRO A 321 -0.47 -6.27 -9.30
C PRO A 321 -1.32 -7.44 -8.75
N PHE A 322 -2.37 -7.19 -7.97
CA PHE A 322 -3.11 -8.26 -7.29
C PHE A 322 -4.35 -8.76 -8.07
N SER A 323 -4.47 -10.06 -8.29
CA SER A 323 -5.63 -10.70 -8.92
C SER A 323 -6.79 -10.88 -7.92
N PRO A 324 -8.06 -10.72 -8.32
CA PRO A 324 -8.55 -10.38 -9.65
C PRO A 324 -8.72 -8.87 -9.90
N GLY A 325 -8.49 -8.00 -8.90
CA GLY A 325 -8.72 -6.55 -9.01
C GLY A 325 -7.94 -5.91 -10.16
N ALA A 326 -6.65 -6.25 -10.27
CA ALA A 326 -5.83 -5.97 -11.44
C ALA A 326 -6.07 -7.10 -12.45
N SER A 327 -7.02 -6.90 -13.34
CA SER A 327 -7.38 -7.90 -14.35
C SER A 327 -6.21 -8.18 -15.29
N LEU A 328 -6.11 -9.41 -15.79
CA LEU A 328 -5.08 -9.79 -16.77
C LEU A 328 -5.16 -8.92 -18.05
N GLN A 329 -6.38 -8.53 -18.45
CA GLN A 329 -6.61 -7.63 -19.59
C GLN A 329 -5.96 -6.26 -19.36
N ASN A 330 -6.19 -5.66 -18.19
CA ASN A 330 -5.69 -4.32 -17.87
C ASN A 330 -4.17 -4.33 -17.66
N VAL A 331 -3.64 -5.36 -16.98
CA VAL A 331 -2.19 -5.57 -16.85
C VAL A 331 -1.53 -5.76 -18.22
N THR A 332 -2.12 -6.56 -19.11
CA THR A 332 -1.59 -6.76 -20.48
C THR A 332 -1.61 -5.47 -21.30
N LYS A 333 -2.70 -4.69 -21.22
CA LYS A 333 -2.83 -3.38 -21.86
C LYS A 333 -1.73 -2.43 -21.36
N PHE A 334 -1.55 -2.36 -20.05
CA PHE A 334 -0.51 -1.55 -19.42
C PHE A 334 0.89 -1.99 -19.84
N TYR A 335 1.21 -3.28 -19.79
CA TYR A 335 2.54 -3.79 -20.15
C TYR A 335 2.94 -3.54 -21.59
N LYS A 336 1.99 -3.57 -22.54
CA LYS A 336 2.24 -3.14 -23.92
C LYS A 336 2.62 -1.67 -24.00
N ALA A 337 1.86 -0.80 -23.35
CA ALA A 337 2.11 0.64 -23.34
C ALA A 337 3.40 1.01 -22.60
N GLY A 338 3.64 0.41 -21.43
CA GLY A 338 4.86 0.61 -20.64
C GLY A 338 6.11 0.09 -21.36
N TYR A 339 6.05 -1.06 -22.02
CA TYR A 339 7.15 -1.55 -22.86
C TYR A 339 7.48 -0.56 -23.99
N ALA A 340 6.48 -0.02 -24.68
CA ALA A 340 6.68 0.98 -25.71
C ALA A 340 7.30 2.27 -25.15
N ALA A 341 6.85 2.72 -23.97
CA ALA A 341 7.41 3.88 -23.28
C ALA A 341 8.90 3.67 -22.93
N VAL A 342 9.28 2.49 -22.43
CA VAL A 342 10.71 2.18 -22.18
C VAL A 342 11.49 2.19 -23.50
N ARG A 343 10.98 1.53 -24.54
CA ARG A 343 11.67 1.40 -25.84
C ARG A 343 11.81 2.71 -26.61
N LYS A 344 10.97 3.70 -26.33
CA LYS A 344 11.12 5.07 -26.86
C LYS A 344 12.45 5.71 -26.44
N HIS A 345 12.96 5.39 -25.25
CA HIS A 345 14.17 6.01 -24.70
C HIS A 345 15.36 5.05 -24.57
N SER A 346 15.13 3.74 -24.41
CA SER A 346 16.19 2.75 -24.22
C SER A 346 15.95 1.45 -25.01
N SER A 347 16.89 1.13 -25.89
CA SER A 347 16.95 -0.16 -26.60
C SER A 347 17.65 -1.26 -25.80
N THR A 348 18.35 -0.91 -24.71
CA THR A 348 19.23 -1.82 -23.95
C THR A 348 18.70 -2.16 -22.57
N ALA A 349 17.87 -1.33 -21.94
CA ALA A 349 17.26 -1.65 -20.65
C ALA A 349 16.36 -2.89 -20.77
N TYR A 350 16.45 -3.80 -19.80
CA TYR A 350 15.46 -4.87 -19.67
C TYR A 350 14.12 -4.28 -19.21
N VAL A 351 13.01 -4.82 -19.71
CA VAL A 351 11.66 -4.45 -19.26
C VAL A 351 11.14 -5.59 -18.41
N VAL A 352 10.93 -5.32 -17.13
CA VAL A 352 10.51 -6.34 -16.16
C VAL A 352 9.00 -6.26 -15.97
N LEU A 353 8.35 -7.41 -16.11
CA LEU A 353 6.90 -7.60 -16.00
C LEU A 353 6.63 -8.43 -14.74
N SER A 354 6.11 -7.80 -13.69
CA SER A 354 5.77 -8.52 -12.47
C SER A 354 4.55 -9.42 -12.70
N ASN A 355 4.67 -10.68 -12.28
CA ASN A 355 3.51 -11.57 -12.23
C ASN A 355 2.47 -11.00 -11.25
N ARG A 356 1.20 -11.26 -11.55
CA ARG A 356 0.15 -10.91 -10.58
C ARG A 356 0.30 -11.73 -9.30
N LEU A 357 -0.05 -11.12 -8.18
CA LEU A 357 -0.29 -11.82 -6.93
C LEU A 357 -1.70 -12.45 -6.90
N GLY A 358 -1.96 -13.30 -5.91
CA GLY A 358 -3.27 -13.91 -5.69
C GLY A 358 -3.58 -15.09 -6.63
N PRO A 359 -4.86 -15.46 -6.82
CA PRO A 359 -5.25 -16.55 -7.70
C PRO A 359 -5.02 -16.16 -9.18
N MET A 360 -3.99 -16.75 -9.79
CA MET A 360 -3.55 -16.47 -11.16
C MET A 360 -2.83 -17.68 -11.75
N GLU A 361 -2.70 -17.71 -13.09
CA GLU A 361 -1.91 -18.73 -13.77
C GLU A 361 -0.44 -18.28 -13.88
N PRO A 362 0.55 -19.02 -13.32
CA PRO A 362 1.94 -18.53 -13.20
C PRO A 362 2.63 -18.16 -14.53
N ARG A 363 2.13 -18.66 -15.66
CA ARG A 363 2.65 -18.38 -17.02
C ARG A 363 1.73 -17.49 -17.85
N GLU A 364 0.71 -16.85 -17.27
CA GLU A 364 -0.27 -16.05 -18.01
C GLU A 364 0.33 -14.90 -18.83
N LEU A 365 1.52 -14.43 -18.45
CA LEU A 365 2.26 -13.37 -19.15
C LEU A 365 3.23 -13.89 -20.23
N PHE A 366 3.47 -15.20 -20.34
CA PHE A 366 4.41 -15.75 -21.33
C PHE A 366 4.01 -15.42 -22.78
N PRO A 367 2.72 -15.53 -23.16
CA PRO A 367 2.28 -15.16 -24.51
C PRO A 367 2.53 -13.69 -24.83
N LEU A 368 2.55 -12.81 -23.83
CA LEU A 368 2.87 -11.39 -24.01
C LEU A 368 4.38 -11.17 -24.09
N ALA A 369 5.14 -11.75 -23.16
CA ALA A 369 6.57 -11.52 -23.02
C ALA A 369 7.37 -12.01 -24.23
N LYS A 370 6.90 -13.06 -24.94
CA LYS A 370 7.54 -13.59 -26.16
C LYS A 370 7.64 -12.55 -27.29
N ASP A 371 6.71 -11.59 -27.34
CA ASP A 371 6.66 -10.55 -28.37
C ASP A 371 7.58 -9.37 -28.02
N PHE A 372 8.14 -9.35 -26.81
CA PHE A 372 8.99 -8.28 -26.30
C PHE A 372 10.46 -8.69 -26.28
N LYS A 373 11.32 -7.88 -26.89
CA LYS A 373 12.78 -8.06 -26.80
C LYS A 373 13.27 -7.60 -25.44
N ARG A 374 14.16 -8.38 -24.83
CA ARG A 374 14.76 -8.07 -23.51
C ARG A 374 13.68 -7.84 -22.44
N SER A 375 12.61 -8.63 -22.48
CA SER A 375 11.62 -8.72 -21.41
C SER A 375 12.07 -9.73 -20.36
N VAL A 376 11.62 -9.52 -19.13
CA VAL A 376 11.87 -10.41 -17.99
C VAL A 376 10.55 -10.55 -17.23
N ILE A 377 10.19 -11.77 -16.83
CA ILE A 377 9.10 -12.01 -15.89
C ILE A 377 9.67 -11.96 -14.48
N ASP A 378 9.07 -11.16 -13.61
CA ASP A 378 9.38 -11.15 -12.19
C ASP A 378 8.38 -11.99 -11.40
N VAL A 379 8.90 -12.83 -10.51
CA VAL A 379 8.12 -13.67 -9.60
C VAL A 379 8.56 -13.46 -8.15
N HIS A 380 7.59 -13.30 -7.26
CA HIS A 380 7.84 -13.06 -5.84
C HIS A 380 7.44 -14.29 -5.02
N TYR A 381 8.35 -14.77 -4.18
CA TYR A 381 8.12 -15.95 -3.35
C TYR A 381 8.44 -15.67 -1.88
N TYR A 382 7.43 -15.82 -1.02
CA TYR A 382 7.54 -15.61 0.42
C TYR A 382 7.09 -16.84 1.21
N ASN A 383 7.79 -17.19 2.28
CA ASN A 383 7.44 -18.31 3.17
C ASN A 383 6.97 -17.81 4.54
N LEU A 384 6.14 -16.75 4.56
CA LEU A 384 5.86 -15.97 5.77
C LEU A 384 4.43 -15.45 5.88
N PHE A 385 3.83 -15.06 4.76
CA PHE A 385 2.53 -14.39 4.76
C PHE A 385 1.35 -15.37 4.67
N VAL A 386 1.61 -16.66 4.92
CA VAL A 386 0.60 -17.73 4.88
C VAL A 386 0.76 -18.58 6.12
N SER A 387 -0.35 -18.83 6.83
CA SER A 387 -0.37 -19.51 8.13
C SER A 387 0.25 -20.91 8.13
N THR A 388 0.32 -21.55 6.97
CA THR A 388 1.03 -22.83 6.79
C THR A 388 2.49 -22.75 7.28
N PHE A 389 3.15 -21.60 7.13
CA PHE A 389 4.55 -21.42 7.53
C PHE A 389 4.74 -21.14 9.02
N ASP A 390 3.69 -20.74 9.75
CA ASP A 390 3.77 -20.39 11.18
C ASP A 390 4.21 -21.59 12.03
N ASN A 391 3.78 -22.79 11.63
CA ASN A 391 4.02 -24.05 12.34
C ASN A 391 5.16 -24.89 11.74
N MET A 392 5.86 -24.39 10.71
CA MET A 392 6.99 -25.11 10.15
C MET A 392 8.24 -24.96 11.01
N THR A 393 8.96 -26.06 11.22
CA THR A 393 10.34 -26.01 11.73
C THR A 393 11.27 -25.38 10.70
N VAL A 394 12.48 -24.99 11.14
CA VAL A 394 13.53 -24.47 10.25
C VAL A 394 13.81 -25.45 9.11
N GLN A 395 13.98 -26.75 9.42
CA GLN A 395 14.25 -27.76 8.40
C GLN A 395 13.08 -27.92 7.42
N GLN A 396 11.84 -27.93 7.90
CA GLN A 396 10.67 -28.02 7.01
C GLN A 396 10.59 -26.81 6.05
N ASN A 397 10.97 -25.61 6.50
CA ASN A 397 11.01 -24.44 5.63
C ASN A 397 12.12 -24.56 4.56
N ILE A 398 13.29 -25.08 4.94
CA ILE A 398 14.39 -25.39 4.01
C ILE A 398 13.94 -26.43 2.98
N ASP A 399 13.31 -27.52 3.44
CA ASP A 399 12.83 -28.59 2.57
C ASP A 399 11.77 -28.07 1.59
N PHE A 400 10.86 -27.19 2.05
CA PHE A 400 9.86 -26.54 1.20
C PHE A 400 10.51 -25.67 0.11
N ILE A 401 11.63 -25.00 0.41
CA ILE A 401 12.39 -24.25 -0.60
C ILE A 401 12.93 -25.22 -1.65
N TYR A 402 13.63 -26.28 -1.23
CA TYR A 402 14.27 -27.21 -2.16
C TYR A 402 13.29 -28.02 -2.99
N THR A 403 12.08 -28.29 -2.46
CA THR A 403 11.05 -29.06 -3.15
C THR A 403 10.06 -28.13 -3.87
N ASN A 404 9.17 -27.48 -3.13
CA ASN A 404 8.07 -26.71 -3.70
C ASN A 404 8.53 -25.44 -4.44
N ARG A 405 9.40 -24.62 -3.84
CA ARG A 405 9.86 -23.37 -4.50
C ARG A 405 10.71 -23.66 -5.73
N SER A 406 11.60 -24.66 -5.65
CA SER A 406 12.36 -25.11 -6.83
C SER A 406 11.44 -25.56 -7.97
N GLN A 407 10.40 -26.35 -7.67
CA GLN A 407 9.42 -26.77 -8.68
C GLN A 407 8.67 -25.59 -9.30
N GLN A 408 8.21 -24.63 -8.47
CA GLN A 408 7.54 -23.43 -8.93
C GLN A 408 8.46 -22.58 -9.82
N LEU A 409 9.72 -22.38 -9.42
CA LEU A 409 10.70 -21.63 -10.19
C LEU A 409 11.05 -22.33 -11.50
N ASN A 410 11.22 -23.65 -11.49
CA ASN A 410 11.45 -24.45 -12.70
C ASN A 410 10.26 -24.39 -13.66
N TYR A 411 9.03 -24.30 -13.13
CA TYR A 411 7.85 -24.11 -13.96
C TYR A 411 7.90 -22.75 -14.68
N VAL A 412 8.33 -21.67 -14.05
CA VAL A 412 8.42 -20.36 -14.72
C VAL A 412 9.77 -20.08 -15.40
N THR A 413 10.75 -20.97 -15.30
CA THR A 413 12.07 -20.82 -15.93
C THR A 413 12.25 -21.89 -16.99
N THR A 414 11.88 -21.58 -18.24
CA THR A 414 11.95 -22.54 -19.36
C THR A 414 13.03 -22.14 -20.36
N SER A 415 13.66 -23.12 -21.02
CA SER A 415 14.77 -22.89 -21.96
C SER A 415 14.42 -22.01 -23.16
N ASN A 416 13.15 -22.03 -23.59
CA ASN A 416 12.62 -21.22 -24.69
C ASN A 416 11.60 -20.15 -24.21
N GLY A 417 11.55 -19.90 -22.89
CA GLY A 417 10.67 -18.91 -22.29
C GLY A 417 11.31 -17.53 -22.18
N PRO A 418 10.54 -16.53 -21.70
CA PRO A 418 11.14 -15.26 -21.28
C PRO A 418 12.15 -15.48 -20.16
N LEU A 419 13.07 -14.52 -19.98
CA LEU A 419 13.96 -14.51 -18.82
C LEU A 419 13.13 -14.36 -17.54
N THR A 420 13.58 -15.00 -16.46
CA THR A 420 12.91 -14.93 -15.15
C THR A 420 13.83 -14.27 -14.12
N PHE A 421 13.26 -13.38 -13.33
CA PHE A 421 13.89 -12.71 -12.20
C PHE A 421 13.08 -13.02 -10.94
N VAL A 422 13.77 -13.24 -9.81
CA VAL A 422 13.12 -13.33 -8.50
C VAL A 422 13.38 -12.01 -7.81
N GLY A 423 12.49 -11.05 -8.01
CA GLY A 423 12.67 -9.65 -7.60
C GLY A 423 12.53 -9.42 -6.11
N THR A 424 11.76 -10.27 -5.43
CA THR A 424 11.72 -10.31 -3.97
C THR A 424 11.64 -11.72 -3.41
N ARG A 425 12.45 -11.96 -2.39
CA ARG A 425 12.42 -13.12 -1.49
C ARG A 425 12.92 -12.64 -0.13
N SER A 426 12.30 -13.10 0.95
CA SER A 426 12.78 -12.84 2.31
C SER A 426 12.92 -14.13 3.13
N THR A 427 13.86 -14.11 4.06
CA THR A 427 14.13 -15.19 5.03
C THR A 427 14.25 -14.60 6.44
N PRO A 428 13.16 -14.19 7.10
CA PRO A 428 13.24 -13.58 8.44
C PRO A 428 13.56 -14.59 9.54
N ARG A 429 13.92 -15.83 9.21
CA ARG A 429 14.47 -16.82 10.14
C ARG A 429 15.90 -17.26 9.80
N PHE A 430 16.61 -16.54 8.94
CA PHE A 430 18.00 -16.85 8.62
C PHE A 430 18.87 -15.60 8.68
N VAL A 431 19.63 -15.49 9.78
CA VAL A 431 21.05 -15.15 9.68
C VAL A 431 21.71 -16.45 9.23
N SER A 432 22.20 -16.52 8.00
CA SER A 432 23.09 -17.61 7.62
C SER A 432 24.34 -17.02 6.98
N ASP A 433 25.47 -17.29 7.62
CA ASP A 433 26.80 -17.00 7.12
C ASP A 433 27.06 -17.70 5.77
N THR A 434 27.61 -16.90 4.86
CA THR A 434 28.37 -17.19 3.62
C THR A 434 27.69 -17.89 2.45
#